data_AF-A0A1V4U1U4-F1
#
_entry.id   AF-A0A1V4U1U4-F1
#
_cell.length_a   1.000
_cell.length_b   1.000
_cell.length_c   1.000
_cell.angle_alpha   90.00
_cell.angle_beta   90.00
_cell.angle_gamma   90.00
#
_symmetry.space_group_name_H-M   'P 1'
#
loop_
_entity.id
_entity.type
_entity.pdbx_description
1 polymer ?
#
loop_
_entity_poly.entity_id
_entity_poly.type
_entity_poly.pdbx_seq_one_letter_code
_entity_poly.pdbx_strand_id
1 'polypeptide(L)'
;MGIFRFENKYAAPTRQQRERYMRGEVEEHHFGPDEEITLLLYPEAAYLKDDIDGVRILFTGFHEKPHAVEEARRMVEYHQLTEERLKSFTKGDKN
;
A
#
# COMPACT_ATOMS: atom_id res chain seq x y z
N MET A 1 0.31 18.01 8.96
CA MET A 1 0.67 16.64 8.54
C MET A 1 -0.62 15.89 8.27
N GLY A 2 -0.63 14.98 7.30
CA GLY A 2 -1.87 14.39 6.80
C GLY A 2 -1.64 13.22 5.84
N ILE A 3 -2.74 12.57 5.47
CA ILE A 3 -2.78 11.37 4.63
C ILE A 3 -3.33 11.76 3.26
N PHE A 4 -2.60 11.43 2.20
CA PHE A 4 -3.02 11.65 0.81
C PHE A 4 -3.29 10.30 0.16
N ARG A 5 -4.53 10.04 -0.23
CA ARG A 5 -4.92 8.83 -0.96
C ARG A 5 -5.09 9.14 -2.44
N PHE A 6 -4.62 8.23 -3.28
CA PHE A 6 -4.78 8.29 -4.72
C PHE A 6 -5.41 6.98 -5.20
N GLU A 7 -6.58 7.08 -5.84
CA GLU A 7 -7.36 5.94 -6.33
C GLU A 7 -7.08 5.69 -7.81
N ASN A 8 -5.81 5.46 -8.14
CA ASN A 8 -5.33 5.09 -9.48
C ASN A 8 -3.86 4.63 -9.39
N LYS A 9 -3.52 3.49 -9.99
CA LYS A 9 -2.15 2.94 -9.99
C LYS A 9 -1.09 3.85 -10.61
N TYR A 10 -1.51 4.74 -11.52
CA TYR A 10 -0.67 5.74 -12.19
C TYR A 10 -0.62 7.07 -11.45
N ALA A 11 -1.47 7.27 -10.45
CA ALA A 11 -1.36 8.45 -9.61
C ALA A 11 -0.11 8.33 -8.73
N ALA A 12 0.56 9.47 -8.56
CA ALA A 12 1.77 9.57 -7.77
C ALA A 12 1.75 10.87 -6.97
N PRO A 13 2.47 10.92 -5.83
CA PRO A 13 2.69 12.16 -5.12
C PRO A 13 3.20 13.25 -6.06
N THR A 14 2.67 14.46 -5.91
CA THR A 14 3.08 15.65 -6.66
C THR A 14 4.58 15.91 -6.48
N ARG A 15 5.19 16.67 -7.39
CA ARG A 15 6.61 17.05 -7.27
C ARG A 15 6.90 17.69 -5.90
N GLN A 16 6.03 18.59 -5.45
CA GLN A 16 6.18 19.26 -4.15
C GLN A 16 6.10 18.27 -2.97
N GLN A 17 5.20 17.29 -3.02
CA GLN A 17 5.13 16.26 -1.98
C GLN A 17 6.38 15.38 -1.96
N ARG A 18 6.89 14.97 -3.12
CA ARG A 18 8.12 14.18 -3.21
C ARG A 18 9.32 14.95 -2.65
N GLU A 19 9.48 16.19 -3.07
CA GLU A 19 10.53 17.07 -2.59
C GLU A 19 10.43 17.36 -1.09
N ARG A 20 9.22 17.37 -0.52
CA ARG A 20 9.05 17.68 0.90
C ARG A 20 9.16 16.46 1.80
N TYR A 21 8.66 15.32 1.38
CA TYR A 21 8.39 14.18 2.27
C TYR A 21 9.14 12.90 1.88
N MET A 22 9.55 12.77 0.62
CA MET A 22 10.16 11.54 0.08
C MET A 22 11.65 11.76 -0.21
N ARG A 23 12.40 12.17 0.84
CA ARG A 23 13.84 12.46 0.78
C ARG A 23 14.59 11.68 1.85
N GLY A 24 15.88 11.48 1.61
CA GLY A 24 16.77 10.73 2.51
C GLY A 24 16.84 9.25 2.18
N GLU A 25 17.42 8.48 3.08
CA GLU A 25 17.45 7.02 2.99
C GLU A 25 16.01 6.47 3.06
N VAL A 26 15.75 5.46 2.23
CA VAL A 26 14.45 4.81 2.13
C VAL A 26 14.61 3.35 2.52
N GLU A 27 13.74 2.90 3.42
CA GLU A 27 13.56 1.48 3.72
C GLU A 27 12.36 0.98 2.92
N GLU A 28 12.55 -0.08 2.14
CA GLU A 28 11.53 -0.65 1.27
C GLU A 28 11.12 -2.02 1.78
N HIS A 29 9.80 -2.21 1.93
CA HIS A 29 9.21 -3.47 2.34
C HIS A 29 8.20 -3.93 1.29
N HIS A 30 8.27 -5.20 0.95
CA HIS A 30 7.34 -5.87 0.04
C HIS A 30 6.48 -6.85 0.82
N PHE A 31 5.19 -6.91 0.46
CA PHE A 31 4.23 -7.83 1.03
C PHE A 31 3.39 -8.49 -0.07
N GLY A 32 2.85 -9.66 0.24
CA GLY A 32 2.09 -10.48 -0.70
C GLY A 32 2.97 -11.49 -1.46
N PRO A 33 2.35 -12.45 -2.16
CA PRO A 33 3.06 -13.51 -2.88
C PRO A 33 3.89 -12.98 -4.06
N ASP A 34 3.40 -11.92 -4.72
CA ASP A 34 4.02 -11.32 -5.90
C ASP A 34 4.60 -9.91 -5.61
N GLU A 35 4.85 -9.60 -4.33
CA GLU A 35 5.41 -8.30 -3.88
C GLU A 35 4.56 -7.07 -4.28
N GLU A 36 3.27 -7.29 -4.53
CA GLU A 36 2.34 -6.30 -5.11
C GLU A 36 1.96 -5.18 -4.13
N ILE A 37 2.22 -5.37 -2.84
CA ILE A 37 2.09 -4.31 -1.84
C ILE A 37 3.50 -3.85 -1.46
N THR A 38 3.83 -2.60 -1.76
CA THR A 38 5.11 -1.97 -1.41
C THR A 38 4.91 -0.86 -0.38
N LEU A 39 5.65 -0.90 0.73
CA LEU A 39 5.73 0.18 1.70
C LEU A 39 7.14 0.79 1.67
N LEU A 40 7.22 2.07 1.31
CA LEU A 40 8.45 2.86 1.37
C LEU A 40 8.43 3.73 2.62
N LEU A 41 9.40 3.54 3.52
CA LEU A 41 9.56 4.35 4.73
C LEU A 41 10.67 5.36 4.54
N TYR A 42 10.30 6.64 4.63
CA TYR A 42 11.22 7.77 4.67
C TYR A 42 11.40 8.24 6.14
N PRO A 43 12.36 9.12 6.43
CA PRO A 43 12.54 9.68 7.76
C PRO A 43 11.27 10.36 8.31
N GLU A 44 10.55 11.11 7.48
CA GLU A 44 9.38 11.91 7.89
C GLU A 44 8.07 11.51 7.20
N ALA A 45 8.06 10.42 6.45
CA ALA A 45 6.89 9.97 5.70
C ALA A 45 6.90 8.47 5.43
N ALA A 46 5.76 7.96 4.98
CA ALA A 46 5.65 6.61 4.43
C ALA A 46 4.78 6.65 3.17
N TYR A 47 5.17 5.89 2.15
CA TYR A 47 4.43 5.77 0.91
C TYR A 47 4.06 4.31 0.66
N LEU A 48 2.76 4.04 0.67
CA LEU A 48 2.19 2.72 0.47
C LEU A 48 1.65 2.61 -0.96
N LYS A 49 2.00 1.50 -1.61
CA LYS A 49 1.60 1.10 -2.94
C LYS A 49 0.86 -0.22 -2.84
N ASP A 50 -0.37 -0.27 -3.30
CA ASP A 50 -1.10 -1.49 -3.59
C ASP A 50 -1.24 -1.58 -5.12
N ASP A 51 -0.52 -2.50 -5.74
CA ASP A 51 -0.54 -2.74 -7.18
C ASP A 51 -1.71 -3.63 -7.64
N ILE A 52 -2.39 -4.30 -6.70
CA ILE A 52 -3.57 -5.16 -6.96
C ILE A 52 -4.78 -4.27 -7.21
N ASP A 53 -5.11 -3.40 -6.26
CA ASP A 53 -6.26 -2.48 -6.36
C ASP A 53 -5.89 -1.12 -6.99
N GLY A 54 -4.60 -0.89 -7.24
CA GLY A 54 -4.12 0.38 -7.77
C GLY A 54 -4.27 1.55 -6.79
N VAL A 55 -4.22 1.27 -5.49
CA VAL A 55 -4.30 2.28 -4.43
C VAL A 55 -2.90 2.77 -4.07
N ARG A 56 -2.74 4.09 -3.92
CA ARG A 56 -1.52 4.71 -3.40
C ARG A 56 -1.86 5.58 -2.21
N ILE A 57 -1.03 5.54 -1.16
CA ILE A 57 -1.25 6.35 0.04
C ILE A 57 0.08 6.96 0.49
N LEU A 58 0.12 8.29 0.62
CA LEU A 58 1.24 9.00 1.22
C LEU A 58 0.85 9.47 2.64
N PHE A 59 1.49 8.91 3.63
CA PHE A 59 1.42 9.32 5.03
C PHE A 59 2.52 10.34 5.28
N THR A 60 2.15 11.59 5.59
CA THR A 60 3.11 12.65 5.90
C THR A 60 3.10 12.92 7.39
N GLY A 61 4.23 12.67 8.07
CA GLY A 61 4.23 12.64 9.52
C GLY A 61 5.06 11.53 10.11
N PHE A 62 5.95 11.86 11.05
CA PHE A 62 6.58 10.85 11.89
C PHE A 62 5.54 10.00 12.63
N HIS A 63 4.50 10.65 13.18
CA HIS A 63 3.41 9.99 13.90
C HIS A 63 2.50 9.13 13.01
N GLU A 64 2.53 9.33 11.70
CA GLU A 64 1.68 8.58 10.75
C GLU A 64 2.38 7.33 10.20
N LYS A 65 3.69 7.15 10.45
CA LYS A 65 4.43 5.97 10.00
C LYS A 65 3.88 4.65 10.56
N PRO A 66 3.52 4.55 11.86
CA PRO A 66 2.90 3.33 12.39
C PRO A 66 1.58 3.01 11.67
N HIS A 67 0.78 4.02 11.34
CA HIS A 67 -0.47 3.83 10.60
C HIS A 67 -0.22 3.27 9.20
N ALA A 68 0.86 3.67 8.53
CA ALA A 68 1.22 3.12 7.22
C ALA A 68 1.54 1.61 7.29
N VAL A 69 2.19 1.16 8.37
CA VAL A 69 2.50 -0.26 8.60
C VAL A 69 1.22 -1.05 8.89
N GLU A 70 0.33 -0.52 9.74
CA GLU A 70 -0.97 -1.14 10.00
C GLU A 70 -1.82 -1.23 8.73
N GLU A 71 -1.80 -0.19 7.91
CA GLU A 71 -2.54 -0.18 6.64
C GLU A 71 -2.01 -1.20 5.64
N ALA A 72 -0.67 -1.33 5.52
CA ALA A 72 -0.07 -2.37 4.70
C ALA A 72 -0.52 -3.79 5.13
N ARG A 73 -0.57 -4.05 6.45
CA ARG A 73 -1.08 -5.34 6.98
C ARG A 73 -2.55 -5.56 6.62
N ARG A 74 -3.40 -4.54 6.78
CA ARG A 74 -4.82 -4.61 6.43
C ARG A 74 -5.03 -4.92 4.94
N MET A 75 -4.23 -4.32 4.05
CA MET A 75 -4.28 -4.60 2.62
C MET A 75 -3.92 -6.07 2.32
N VAL A 76 -2.85 -6.59 2.92
CA VAL A 76 -2.46 -8.00 2.76
C VAL A 76 -3.58 -8.94 3.20
N GLU A 77 -4.15 -8.71 4.39
CA GLU A 77 -5.26 -9.52 4.91
C GLU A 77 -6.49 -9.46 4.01
N TYR A 78 -6.83 -8.27 3.51
CA TYR A 78 -7.95 -8.07 2.59
C TYR A 78 -7.79 -8.88 1.29
N HIS A 79 -6.59 -8.85 0.70
CA HIS A 79 -6.32 -9.58 -0.55
C HIS A 79 -6.30 -11.09 -0.36
N GLN A 80 -5.72 -11.56 0.76
CA GLN A 80 -5.76 -12.99 1.11
C GLN A 80 -7.20 -13.50 1.25
N LEU A 81 -8.05 -12.79 1.99
CA LEU A 81 -9.46 -13.16 2.17
C LEU A 81 -10.24 -13.10 0.85
N THR A 82 -9.94 -12.13 -0.01
CA THR A 82 -10.59 -11.98 -1.31
C THR A 82 -10.21 -13.11 -2.26
N GLU A 83 -8.94 -13.50 -2.32
CA GLU A 83 -8.49 -14.67 -3.07
C GLU A 83 -9.11 -15.98 -2.58
N GLU A 84 -9.13 -16.21 -1.27
CA GLU A 84 -9.73 -17.41 -0.67
C GLU A 84 -11.21 -17.51 -1.04
N ARG A 85 -11.92 -16.37 -0.98
CA ARG A 85 -13.31 -16.28 -1.42
C ARG A 85 -13.44 -16.67 -2.88
N LEU A 86 -12.67 -16.10 -3.81
CA LEU A 86 -12.74 -16.45 -5.24
C LEU A 86 -12.45 -17.94 -5.52
N LYS A 87 -11.48 -18.53 -4.81
CA LYS A 87 -11.17 -19.97 -4.88
C LYS A 87 -12.32 -20.85 -4.36
N SER A 88 -13.07 -20.37 -3.37
CA SER A 88 -14.24 -21.09 -2.85
C SER A 88 -15.43 -21.10 -3.82
N PHE A 89 -15.65 -20.00 -4.57
CA PHE A 89 -16.72 -19.90 -5.56
C PHE A 89 -16.49 -20.76 -6.81
N THR A 90 -15.24 -21.04 -7.18
CA THR A 90 -14.90 -21.87 -8.36
C THR A 90 -15.01 -23.37 -8.11
N LYS A 91 -15.18 -23.82 -6.85
CA LYS A 91 -15.29 -25.24 -6.48
C LYS A 91 -16.71 -25.83 -6.55
N GLY A 92 -17.62 -25.18 -7.26
CA GLY A 92 -19.00 -25.63 -7.44
C GLY A 92 -19.42 -25.75 -8.90
N ASP A 93 -18.71 -26.55 -9.71
CA ASP A 93 -19.28 -27.01 -10.99
C ASP A 93 -18.65 -28.32 -11.45
N LYS A 94 -19.12 -29.43 -10.86
CA LYS A 94 -19.04 -30.78 -11.42
C LYS A 94 -20.29 -31.55 -10.97
N ASN A 95 -21.37 -31.37 -11.73
CA ASN A 95 -22.41 -32.39 -11.85
C ASN A 95 -21.93 -33.49 -12.80
#